data_AF-A0A6J6LFF9-F1
#
_entry.id   AF-A0A6J6LFF9-F1
#
_cell.length_a   1.000
_cell.length_b   1.000
_cell.length_c   1.000
_cell.angle_alpha   90.00
_cell.angle_beta   90.00
_cell.angle_gamma   90.00
#
_symmetry.space_group_name_H-M   'P 1'
#
loop_
_entity.id
_entity.type
_entity.pdbx_description
1 polymer ?
#
loop_
_entity_poly.entity_id
_entity_poly.type
_entity_poly.pdbx_seq_one_letter_code
_entity_poly.pdbx_strand_id
1 'polypeptide(L)'
;MRPGIGTILNAIQIGLVENLAENIIPDAPNVPTQIGYLFLGMLSIAAGSGLYIGAELGSGPRDGLMLGLNQRFGISVRIARTMIEVAVMVVGIFLGGGIGVGTFVFAFGIGPMVQVALRIFHLSPQQLDAATSEALEQ
;
A
#
# COMPACT_ATOMS: atom_id res chain seq x y z
N MET A 1 8.79 -11.70 8.42
CA MET A 1 9.13 -11.94 7.00
C MET A 1 10.59 -11.62 6.78
N ARG A 2 11.32 -12.40 5.97
CA ARG A 2 12.68 -12.05 5.54
C ARG A 2 12.60 -11.16 4.29
N PRO A 3 13.25 -9.98 4.24
CA PRO A 3 13.27 -9.16 3.02
C PRO A 3 13.91 -9.96 1.88
N GLY A 4 13.23 -10.02 0.75
CA GLY A 4 13.67 -10.74 -0.44
C GLY A 4 14.06 -9.79 -1.57
N ILE A 5 14.44 -10.35 -2.72
CA ILE A 5 14.75 -9.58 -3.94
C ILE A 5 13.57 -8.68 -4.34
N GLY A 6 12.33 -9.17 -4.20
CA GLY A 6 11.12 -8.38 -4.47
C GLY A 6 11.01 -7.10 -3.62
N THR A 7 11.49 -7.11 -2.38
CA THR A 7 11.51 -5.92 -1.51
C THR A 7 12.46 -4.85 -2.04
N ILE A 8 13.64 -5.26 -2.53
CA ILE A 8 14.65 -4.35 -3.10
C ILE A 8 14.17 -3.81 -4.45
N LEU A 9 13.69 -4.71 -5.33
CA LEU A 9 13.17 -4.33 -6.65
C LEU A 9 11.99 -3.37 -6.52
N ASN A 10 11.09 -3.59 -5.57
CA ASN A 10 9.97 -2.68 -5.31
C ASN A 10 10.46 -1.27 -4.93
N ALA A 11 11.45 -1.16 -4.05
CA ALA A 11 11.99 0.14 -3.64
C ALA A 11 12.63 0.90 -4.83
N ILE A 12 13.41 0.20 -5.66
CA ILE A 12 14.03 0.78 -6.86
C ILE A 12 12.97 1.19 -7.89
N GLN A 13 12.00 0.30 -8.14
CA GLN A 13 10.94 0.52 -9.11
C GLN A 13 10.06 1.72 -8.73
N ILE A 14 9.70 1.87 -7.46
CA ILE A 14 8.91 3.01 -6.99
C ILE A 14 9.64 4.32 -7.29
N GLY A 15 10.93 4.42 -6.97
CA GLY A 15 11.72 5.61 -7.25
C GLY A 15 11.81 5.92 -8.75
N LEU A 16 12.03 4.90 -9.58
CA LEU A 16 12.09 5.10 -11.04
C LEU A 16 10.74 5.58 -11.61
N VAL A 17 9.64 4.95 -11.19
CA VAL A 17 8.30 5.31 -11.64
C VAL A 17 7.93 6.72 -11.18
N GLU A 18 8.32 7.12 -9.98
CA GLU A 18 8.08 8.46 -9.46
C GLU A 18 8.81 9.54 -10.28
N ASN A 19 10.10 9.36 -10.56
CA ASN A 19 10.87 10.26 -11.44
C ASN A 19 10.27 10.37 -12.87
N LEU A 20 9.77 9.26 -13.41
CA LEU A 20 9.10 9.26 -14.72
C LEU A 20 7.74 9.95 -14.66
N ALA A 21 6.97 9.69 -13.61
CA ALA A 21 5.65 10.27 -13.43
C ALA A 21 5.70 11.79 -13.27
N GLU A 22 6.72 12.34 -12.60
CA GLU A 22 6.92 13.79 -12.48
C GLU A 22 7.04 14.47 -13.86
N ASN A 23 7.70 13.82 -14.83
CA ASN A 23 7.85 14.38 -16.18
C ASN A 23 6.57 14.26 -17.03
N ILE A 24 5.62 13.40 -16.65
CA ILE A 24 4.42 13.09 -17.44
C ILE A 24 3.17 13.76 -16.87
N ILE A 25 3.06 13.82 -15.54
CA ILE A 25 1.88 14.34 -14.84
C ILE A 25 1.99 15.87 -14.77
N PRO A 26 1.06 16.62 -15.38
CA PRO A 26 1.08 18.07 -15.31
C PRO A 26 0.88 18.57 -13.88
N ASP A 27 1.43 19.74 -13.57
CA ASP A 27 1.16 20.41 -12.30
C ASP A 27 -0.34 20.68 -12.12
N ALA A 28 -0.83 20.49 -10.90
CA ALA A 28 -2.23 20.71 -10.57
C ALA A 28 -2.53 22.24 -10.47
N PRO A 29 -3.29 22.83 -11.40
CA PRO A 29 -3.45 24.29 -11.49
C PRO A 29 -4.34 24.88 -10.39
N ASN A 30 -5.17 24.07 -9.72
CA ASN A 30 -6.12 24.55 -8.72
C ASN A 30 -6.41 23.49 -7.65
N VAL A 31 -7.02 23.92 -6.54
CA VAL A 31 -7.33 23.04 -5.40
C VAL A 31 -8.19 21.82 -5.80
N PRO A 32 -9.25 21.94 -6.62
CA PRO A 32 -10.00 20.78 -7.09
C PRO A 32 -9.14 19.73 -7.81
N THR A 33 -8.22 20.16 -8.69
CA THR A 33 -7.30 19.24 -9.38
C THR A 33 -6.31 18.57 -8.42
N GLN A 34 -5.80 19.29 -7.41
CA GLN A 34 -4.94 18.72 -6.37
C GLN A 34 -5.65 17.65 -5.56
N ILE A 35 -6.91 17.91 -5.18
CA ILE A 35 -7.76 16.94 -4.48
C ILE A 35 -7.99 15.70 -5.37
N GLY A 36 -8.29 15.91 -6.66
CA GLY A 36 -8.43 14.84 -7.63
C GLY A 36 -7.19 13.96 -7.71
N TYR A 37 -6.01 14.57 -7.85
CA TYR A 37 -4.74 13.84 -7.91
C TYR A 37 -4.44 13.06 -6.63
N LEU A 38 -4.69 13.66 -5.46
CA LEU A 38 -4.51 13.00 -4.18
C LEU A 38 -5.35 11.72 -4.09
N PHE A 39 -6.65 11.81 -4.38
CA PHE A 39 -7.54 10.66 -4.29
C PHE A 39 -7.25 9.60 -5.36
N LEU A 40 -6.97 10.01 -6.59
CA LEU A 40 -6.60 9.08 -7.67
C LEU A 40 -5.28 8.36 -7.37
N GLY A 41 -4.30 9.08 -6.81
CA GLY A 41 -3.03 8.50 -6.36
C GLY A 41 -3.25 7.51 -5.22
N MET A 42 -4.04 7.87 -4.21
CA MET A 42 -4.37 6.98 -3.09
C MET A 42 -5.11 5.71 -3.54
N LEU A 43 -6.07 5.84 -4.46
CA LEU A 43 -6.79 4.71 -5.04
C LEU A 43 -5.84 3.81 -5.83
N SER A 44 -4.98 4.39 -6.66
CA SER A 44 -3.96 3.66 -7.43
C SER A 44 -3.00 2.89 -6.53
N ILE A 45 -2.51 3.53 -5.46
CA ILE A 45 -1.61 2.88 -4.47
C ILE A 45 -2.33 1.73 -3.77
N ALA A 46 -3.57 1.95 -3.31
CA ALA A 46 -4.35 0.91 -2.64
C ALA A 46 -4.63 -0.28 -3.57
N ALA A 47 -5.08 -0.02 -4.79
CA ALA A 47 -5.37 -1.03 -5.79
C ALA A 47 -4.11 -1.81 -6.18
N GLY A 48 -3.01 -1.12 -6.50
CA GLY A 48 -1.74 -1.75 -6.81
C GLY A 48 -1.24 -2.64 -5.68
N SER A 49 -1.29 -2.14 -4.44
CA SER A 49 -0.93 -2.92 -3.25
C SER A 49 -1.78 -4.18 -3.12
N GLY A 50 -3.09 -4.05 -3.28
CA GLY A 50 -3.99 -5.21 -3.22
C GLY A 50 -3.73 -6.24 -4.32
N LEU A 51 -3.51 -5.78 -5.55
CA LEU A 51 -3.25 -6.63 -6.71
C LEU A 51 -1.95 -7.43 -6.57
N TYR A 52 -0.83 -6.75 -6.33
CA TYR A 52 0.46 -7.43 -6.35
C TYR A 52 0.64 -8.33 -5.11
N ILE A 53 0.11 -7.92 -3.95
CA ILE A 53 0.12 -8.74 -2.73
C ILE A 53 -0.81 -9.94 -2.89
N GLY A 54 -1.99 -9.76 -3.50
CA GLY A 54 -2.92 -10.85 -3.82
C GLY A 54 -2.36 -11.85 -4.83
N ALA A 55 -1.54 -11.40 -5.76
CA ALA A 55 -0.85 -12.27 -6.72
C ALA A 55 0.43 -12.93 -6.16
N GLU A 56 0.69 -12.81 -4.85
CA GLU A 56 1.86 -13.38 -4.16
C GLU A 56 3.23 -12.98 -4.75
N LEU A 57 3.31 -11.84 -5.45
CA LEU A 57 4.53 -11.36 -6.12
C LEU A 57 5.62 -10.84 -5.16
N GLY A 58 5.40 -11.00 -3.85
CA GLY A 58 6.27 -10.52 -2.78
C GLY A 58 5.95 -9.08 -2.39
N SER A 59 6.07 -8.78 -1.08
CA SER A 59 5.78 -7.45 -0.53
C SER A 59 6.95 -6.47 -0.61
N GLY A 60 6.63 -5.22 -0.97
CA GLY A 60 7.53 -4.08 -0.81
C GLY A 60 7.82 -3.82 0.68
N PRO A 61 8.86 -3.03 1.03
CA PRO A 61 9.31 -2.89 2.41
C PRO A 61 8.22 -2.35 3.35
N ARG A 62 7.45 -1.36 2.88
CA ARG A 62 6.37 -0.72 3.64
C ARG A 62 5.16 -1.66 3.82
N ASP A 63 4.81 -2.40 2.78
CA ASP A 63 3.72 -3.37 2.81
C ASP A 63 4.09 -4.63 3.59
N GLY A 64 5.34 -5.07 3.49
CA GLY A 64 5.89 -6.18 4.27
C GLY A 64 5.95 -5.86 5.76
N LEU A 65 6.26 -4.63 6.14
CA LEU A 65 6.16 -4.18 7.53
C LEU A 65 4.70 -4.20 8.02
N MET A 66 3.77 -3.68 7.21
CA MET A 66 2.34 -3.70 7.51
C MET A 66 1.82 -5.14 7.72
N LEU A 67 2.11 -6.05 6.78
CA LEU A 67 1.70 -7.46 6.88
C LEU A 67 2.41 -8.17 8.04
N GLY A 68 3.69 -7.87 8.28
CA GLY A 68 4.46 -8.41 9.40
C GLY A 68 3.90 -7.99 10.76
N LEU A 69 3.47 -6.73 10.90
CA LEU A 69 2.79 -6.25 12.10
C LEU A 69 1.44 -6.95 12.31
N ASN A 70 0.66 -7.14 11.24
CA ASN A 70 -0.59 -7.90 11.31
C ASN A 70 -0.35 -9.36 11.73
N GLN A 71 0.63 -10.04 11.15
CA GLN A 71 0.96 -11.43 11.48
C GLN A 71 1.53 -11.59 12.89
N ARG A 72 2.35 -10.64 13.35
CA ARG A 72 3.03 -10.74 14.65
C ARG A 72 2.16 -10.33 15.82
N PHE A 73 1.34 -9.28 15.66
CA PHE A 73 0.58 -8.66 16.74
C PHE A 73 -0.94 -8.82 16.58
N GLY A 74 -1.43 -9.40 15.48
CA GLY A 74 -2.86 -9.58 15.23
C GLY A 74 -3.64 -8.29 14.94
N ILE A 75 -2.96 -7.14 14.83
CA ILE A 75 -3.62 -5.86 14.54
C ILE A 75 -4.07 -5.79 13.09
N SER A 76 -5.20 -5.14 12.80
CA SER A 76 -5.70 -5.04 11.43
C SER A 76 -4.71 -4.33 10.49
N VAL A 77 -4.74 -4.71 9.20
CA VAL A 77 -3.95 -4.07 8.14
C VAL A 77 -4.13 -2.55 8.13
N ARG A 78 -5.38 -2.08 8.30
CA ARG A 78 -5.69 -0.66 8.41
C ARG A 78 -4.86 0.01 9.50
N ILE A 79 -4.89 -0.54 10.72
CA ILE A 79 -4.18 0.03 11.87
C ILE A 79 -2.68 -0.04 11.63
N ALA A 80 -2.15 -1.18 11.21
CA ALA A 80 -0.73 -1.36 10.93
C ALA A 80 -0.22 -0.32 9.91
N ARG A 81 -0.95 -0.14 8.80
CA ARG A 81 -0.58 0.81 7.76
C ARG A 81 -0.65 2.26 8.25
N THR A 82 -1.74 2.65 8.91
CA THR A 82 -1.88 4.00 9.46
C THR A 82 -0.78 4.31 10.48
N MET A 83 -0.42 3.36 11.35
CA MET A 83 0.67 3.56 12.32
C MET A 83 2.03 3.77 11.63
N ILE A 84 2.31 3.04 10.55
CA ILE A 84 3.53 3.25 9.75
C ILE A 84 3.53 4.66 9.16
N GLU A 85 2.42 5.11 8.56
CA GLU A 85 2.35 6.46 7.99
C GLU A 85 2.51 7.55 9.02
N VAL A 86 1.82 7.42 10.16
CA VAL A 86 1.91 8.41 11.22
C VAL A 86 3.33 8.45 11.79
N ALA A 87 3.99 7.31 11.96
CA ALA A 87 5.38 7.27 12.40
C ALA A 87 6.32 7.97 11.40
N VAL A 88 6.20 7.67 10.10
CA VAL A 88 7.01 8.30 9.04
C VAL A 88 6.72 9.80 8.97
N MET A 89 5.46 10.20 9.07
CA MET A 89 5.03 11.59 9.08
C MET A 89 5.67 12.35 10.26
N VAL A 90 5.58 11.80 11.48
CA VAL A 90 6.19 12.40 12.69
C VAL A 90 7.71 12.51 12.55
N VAL A 91 8.38 11.46 12.07
CA VAL A 91 9.83 11.52 11.79
C VAL A 91 10.14 12.60 10.77
N GLY A 92 9.34 12.73 9.70
CA GLY A 92 9.47 13.78 8.70
C GLY A 92 9.37 15.19 9.30
N ILE A 93 8.44 15.43 10.23
CA ILE A 93 8.34 16.72 10.96
C ILE A 93 9.64 17.03 11.69
N PHE A 94 10.16 16.06 12.45
CA PHE A 94 11.38 16.26 13.24
C PHE A 94 12.62 16.50 12.35
N LEU A 95 12.62 16.00 11.12
CA LEU A 95 13.66 16.25 10.13
C LEU A 95 13.46 17.55 9.34
N GLY A 96 12.43 18.34 9.65
CA GLY A 96 12.15 19.62 8.99
C GLY A 96 11.34 19.51 7.69
N GLY A 97 10.70 18.36 7.43
CA GLY A 97 9.87 18.15 6.25
C GLY A 97 8.58 18.97 6.26
N GLY A 98 8.21 19.54 5.10
CA GLY A 98 6.96 20.26 4.92
C GLY A 98 5.76 19.32 4.93
N ILE A 99 4.75 19.62 5.74
CA ILE A 99 3.53 18.81 5.86
C ILE A 99 2.32 19.65 5.50
N GLY A 100 1.53 19.15 4.55
CA GLY A 100 0.26 19.74 4.15
C GLY A 100 -0.94 18.88 4.53
N VAL A 101 -2.13 19.42 4.31
CA VAL A 101 -3.40 18.70 4.55
C VAL A 101 -3.43 17.36 3.79
N GLY A 102 -2.88 17.30 2.57
CA GLY A 102 -2.79 16.07 1.80
C GLY A 102 -2.00 14.95 2.49
N THR A 103 -0.95 15.28 3.24
CA THR A 103 -0.16 14.30 4.00
C THR A 103 -0.98 13.68 5.13
N PHE A 104 -1.77 14.49 5.84
CA PHE A 104 -2.69 13.99 6.87
C PHE A 104 -3.75 13.08 6.25
N VAL A 105 -4.41 13.53 5.18
CA VAL A 105 -5.42 12.74 4.46
C VAL A 105 -4.83 11.40 4.00
N PHE A 106 -3.61 11.42 3.46
CA PHE A 106 -2.90 10.21 3.06
C PHE A 106 -2.60 9.29 4.26
N ALA A 107 -2.00 9.81 5.32
CA ALA A 107 -1.55 9.03 6.47
C ALA A 107 -2.70 8.29 7.17
N PHE A 108 -3.85 8.95 7.32
CA PHE A 108 -5.03 8.35 7.94
C PHE A 108 -5.91 7.58 6.94
N GLY A 109 -5.90 7.94 5.66
CA GLY A 109 -6.79 7.36 4.65
C GLY A 109 -6.24 6.12 3.94
N ILE A 110 -4.93 6.01 3.74
CA ILE A 110 -4.36 4.92 2.92
C ILE A 110 -4.52 3.55 3.56
N GLY A 111 -4.43 3.46 4.90
CA GLY A 111 -4.59 2.20 5.63
C GLY A 111 -5.97 1.53 5.40
N PRO A 112 -7.08 2.24 5.66
CA PRO A 112 -8.42 1.74 5.33
C PRO A 112 -8.58 1.32 3.86
N MET A 113 -8.04 2.11 2.92
CA MET A 113 -8.14 1.84 1.49
C MET A 113 -7.37 0.60 1.08
N VAL A 114 -6.14 0.42 1.56
CA VAL A 114 -5.34 -0.79 1.31
C VAL A 114 -6.02 -2.02 1.91
N GLN A 115 -6.61 -1.92 3.10
CA GLN A 115 -7.37 -3.04 3.66
C GLN A 115 -8.58 -3.42 2.80
N VAL A 116 -9.29 -2.43 2.23
CA VAL A 116 -10.40 -2.70 1.30
C VAL A 116 -9.88 -3.32 0.01
N ALA A 117 -8.81 -2.78 -0.57
CA ALA A 117 -8.21 -3.33 -1.78
C ALA A 117 -7.73 -4.77 -1.57
N LEU A 118 -7.07 -5.07 -0.45
CA LEU A 118 -6.74 -6.44 -0.09
C LEU A 118 -8.01 -7.28 0.04
N ARG A 119 -9.06 -6.85 0.72
CA ARG A 119 -10.30 -7.66 0.74
C ARG A 119 -10.90 -7.92 -0.65
N ILE A 120 -10.75 -6.99 -1.60
CA ILE A 120 -11.24 -7.14 -2.97
C ILE A 120 -10.37 -8.11 -3.78
N PHE A 121 -9.05 -7.92 -3.74
CA PHE A 121 -8.08 -8.64 -4.57
C PHE A 121 -7.52 -9.92 -3.93
N HIS A 122 -7.70 -10.06 -2.61
CA HIS A 122 -7.31 -11.21 -1.79
C HIS A 122 -8.51 -12.11 -1.46
N LEU A 123 -9.61 -12.00 -2.23
CA LEU A 123 -10.52 -13.12 -2.38
C LEU A 123 -9.76 -14.19 -3.16
N SER A 124 -9.28 -15.22 -2.49
CA SER A 124 -8.97 -16.48 -3.16
C SER A 124 -10.12 -17.48 -2.92
N PRO A 125 -11.08 -17.55 -3.85
CA PRO A 125 -11.81 -18.76 -4.18
C PRO A 125 -10.85 -19.88 -4.64
N GLN A 126 -9.61 -19.58 -5.03
CA GLN A 126 -8.62 -20.58 -5.44
C GLN A 126 -8.10 -21.45 -4.28
N GLN A 127 -8.02 -20.94 -3.05
CA GLN A 127 -7.80 -21.78 -1.85
C GLN A 127 -9.07 -22.54 -1.46
N LEU A 128 -10.25 -22.00 -1.77
CA LEU A 128 -11.53 -22.69 -1.56
C LEU A 128 -11.68 -23.85 -2.56
N ASP A 129 -11.33 -23.65 -3.82
CA ASP A 129 -11.39 -24.63 -4.90
C ASP A 129 -10.28 -25.69 -4.75
N ALA A 130 -9.06 -25.30 -4.34
CA ALA A 130 -8.00 -26.26 -4.00
C ALA A 130 -8.38 -27.14 -2.79
N ALA A 131 -8.95 -26.55 -1.73
CA ALA A 131 -9.43 -27.29 -0.56
C ALA A 131 -10.67 -28.16 -0.86
N THR A 132 -11.49 -27.77 -1.85
CA THR A 132 -12.67 -28.55 -2.27
C THR A 132 -12.28 -29.68 -3.21
N SER A 133 -11.29 -29.49 -4.09
CA SER A 133 -10.72 -30.55 -4.93
C SER A 133 -9.99 -31.61 -4.12
N GLU A 134 -9.19 -31.25 -3.11
CA GLU A 134 -8.50 -32.21 -2.23
C GLU A 134 -9.47 -33.02 -1.34
N ALA A 135 -10.60 -32.44 -0.94
CA ALA A 135 -11.62 -33.10 -0.12
C ALA A 135 -12.52 -34.06 -0.93
N LEU A 136 -12.52 -33.96 -2.26
CA LEU A 136 -13.26 -34.86 -3.16
C LEU A 136 -12.39 -36.02 -3.68
N GLU A 137 -11.08 -35.96 -3.48
CA GLU A 137 -10.11 -37.01 -3.85
C GLU A 137 -9.74 -37.98 -2.70
N GLN A 138 -10.32 -37.80 -1.49
CA GLN A 138 -10.22 -38.71 -0.33
C GLN A 138 -11.53 -39.46 -0.07
#